data_AF-A0A438KBG7-F1
#
_entry.id   AF-A0A438KBG7-F1
#
_cell.length_a   1.000
_cell.length_b   1.000
_cell.length_c   1.000
_cell.angle_alpha   90.00
_cell.angle_beta   90.00
_cell.angle_gamma   90.00
#
_symmetry.space_group_name_H-M   'P 1'
#
loop_
_entity.id
_entity.type
_entity.pdbx_description
1 polymer ?
#
loop_
_entity_poly.entity_id
_entity_poly.type
_entity_poly.pdbx_seq_one_letter_code
_entity_poly.pdbx_strand_id
1 'polypeptide(L)'
;MPTSTELQGYHYYQGRIQRDIPAATGENVELAVDAARRAFARNKEANWLTRLVLFVLSARFSWGSPIDGRQDAGKNLKIRERKSELAKLEAIDSGKPLDETTWDIDDVASCFEYFADHAEALDA
;
A
#
# COMPACT_ATOMS: atom_id res chain seq x y z
N MET A 1 -3.74 -30.01 0.90
CA MET A 1 -2.80 -28.87 0.93
C MET A 1 -2.85 -28.24 -0.45
N PRO A 2 -3.12 -26.93 -0.61
CA PRO A 2 -3.16 -26.36 -1.96
C PRO A 2 -1.76 -26.46 -2.58
N THR A 3 -1.68 -27.12 -3.73
CA THR A 3 -0.44 -27.50 -4.44
C THR A 3 0.03 -26.44 -5.43
N SER A 4 -0.65 -25.29 -5.51
CA SER A 4 -0.34 -24.24 -6.49
C SER A 4 0.69 -23.27 -5.94
N THR A 5 1.77 -23.05 -6.69
CA THR A 5 2.75 -21.96 -6.48
C THR A 5 2.19 -20.58 -6.83
N GLU A 6 0.96 -20.53 -7.36
CA GLU A 6 0.29 -19.31 -7.81
C GLU A 6 -1.13 -19.22 -7.23
N LEU A 7 -1.51 -18.02 -6.79
CA LEU A 7 -2.87 -17.61 -6.47
C LEU A 7 -3.50 -16.98 -7.71
N GLN A 8 -4.78 -17.24 -7.94
CA GLN A 8 -5.49 -16.67 -9.08
C GLN A 8 -6.18 -15.38 -8.67
N GLY A 9 -5.81 -14.26 -9.31
CA GLY A 9 -6.58 -13.02 -9.26
C GLY A 9 -7.79 -13.12 -10.17
N TYR A 10 -8.98 -12.95 -9.59
CA TYR A 10 -10.25 -13.19 -10.27
C TYR A 10 -10.90 -11.87 -10.71
N HIS A 11 -11.40 -11.83 -11.95
CA HIS A 11 -12.24 -10.72 -12.40
C HIS A 11 -13.69 -11.03 -12.08
N TYR A 12 -14.21 -10.41 -11.01
CA TYR A 12 -15.52 -10.75 -10.45
C TYR A 12 -16.65 -10.67 -11.49
N TYR A 13 -16.76 -9.55 -12.19
CA TYR A 13 -17.84 -9.33 -13.17
C TYR A 13 -17.81 -10.24 -14.39
N GLN A 14 -16.63 -10.73 -14.79
CA GLN A 14 -16.47 -11.56 -15.98
C GLN A 14 -16.39 -13.05 -15.63
N GLY A 15 -16.40 -13.39 -14.34
CA GLY A 15 -16.34 -14.77 -13.89
C GLY A 15 -15.08 -15.52 -14.35
N ARG A 16 -13.95 -14.82 -14.54
CA ARG A 16 -12.73 -15.40 -15.13
C ARG A 16 -11.47 -15.01 -14.38
N ILE A 17 -10.46 -15.87 -14.46
CA ILE A 17 -9.11 -15.57 -13.98
C ILE A 17 -8.52 -14.47 -14.85
N GLN A 18 -7.96 -13.45 -14.22
CA GLN A 18 -7.34 -12.30 -14.89
C GLN A 18 -5.82 -12.30 -14.77
N ARG A 19 -5.29 -12.81 -13.67
CA ARG A 19 -3.85 -12.82 -13.40
C ARG A 19 -3.47 -13.98 -12.48
N ASP A 20 -2.25 -14.45 -12.65
CA ASP A 20 -1.59 -15.33 -11.68
C ASP A 20 -0.70 -14.47 -10.75
N ILE A 21 -0.79 -14.74 -9.46
CA ILE A 21 -0.14 -14.00 -8.37
C ILE A 21 0.77 -15.00 -7.65
N PRO A 22 2.08 -14.75 -7.50
CA PRO A 22 2.95 -15.68 -6.79
C PRO A 22 2.45 -15.94 -5.36
N ALA A 23 2.27 -17.21 -5.00
CA ALA A 23 1.92 -17.60 -3.64
C ALA A 23 3.19 -17.53 -2.78
N ALA A 24 3.17 -16.72 -1.72
CA ALA A 24 4.33 -16.59 -0.82
C ALA A 24 4.66 -17.93 -0.15
N THR A 25 5.92 -18.33 -0.21
CA THR A 25 6.44 -19.50 0.53
C THR A 25 6.84 -19.11 1.96
N GLY A 26 7.08 -20.11 2.82
CA GLY A 26 7.63 -19.86 4.16
C GLY A 26 8.94 -19.08 4.14
N GLU A 27 9.82 -19.36 3.17
CA GLU A 27 11.06 -18.61 2.97
C GLU A 27 10.82 -17.14 2.60
N ASN A 28 9.84 -16.85 1.74
CA ASN A 28 9.48 -15.47 1.41
C ASN A 28 9.01 -14.69 2.65
N VAL A 29 8.22 -15.34 3.50
CA VAL A 29 7.72 -14.75 4.74
C VAL A 29 8.88 -14.45 5.70
N GLU A 30 9.77 -15.42 5.93
CA GLU A 30 10.93 -15.23 6.80
C GLU A 30 11.84 -14.10 6.29
N LEU A 31 12.12 -14.06 4.99
CA LEU A 31 12.92 -13.00 4.39
C LEU A 31 12.29 -11.61 4.58
N ALA A 32 10.97 -11.51 4.40
CA ALA A 32 10.22 -10.26 4.60
C ALA A 32 10.24 -9.81 6.07
N VAL A 33 10.07 -10.74 7.02
CA VAL A 33 10.13 -10.47 8.45
C VAL A 33 11.53 -10.02 8.87
N ASP A 34 12.57 -10.72 8.42
CA ASP A 34 13.95 -10.36 8.73
C ASP A 34 14.34 -8.99 8.13
N ALA A 35 13.89 -8.70 6.91
CA ALA A 35 14.02 -7.37 6.32
C ALA A 35 13.31 -6.29 7.14
N ALA A 36 12.07 -6.53 7.58
CA ALA A 36 11.31 -5.62 8.42
C ALA A 36 12.00 -5.37 9.78
N ARG A 37 12.50 -6.43 10.43
CA ARG A 37 13.25 -6.33 11.71
C ARG A 37 14.53 -5.52 11.54
N ARG A 38 15.31 -5.76 10.49
CA ARG A 38 16.52 -4.97 10.21
C ARG A 38 16.21 -3.51 9.91
N ALA A 39 15.14 -3.22 9.18
CA ALA A 39 14.70 -1.86 8.93
C ALA A 39 14.29 -1.15 10.24
N PHE A 40 13.54 -1.84 11.09
CA PHE A 40 13.15 -1.34 12.41
C PHE A 40 14.37 -1.09 13.31
N ALA A 41 15.28 -2.07 13.42
CA ALA A 41 16.47 -1.95 14.27
C ALA A 41 17.42 -0.83 13.82
N ARG A 42 17.59 -0.61 12.51
CA ARG A 42 18.39 0.49 11.97
C ARG A 42 17.80 1.87 12.24
N ASN A 43 16.48 1.97 12.42
CA ASN A 43 15.77 3.23 12.63
C ASN A 43 15.42 3.49 14.11
N LYS A 44 16.10 2.84 15.07
CA LYS A 44 15.82 3.01 16.51
C LYS A 44 15.88 4.47 17.01
N GLU A 45 16.67 5.33 16.37
CA GLU A 45 16.83 6.75 16.76
C GLU A 45 16.08 7.73 15.85
N ALA A 46 15.77 7.35 14.60
CA ALA A 46 15.00 8.17 13.68
C ALA A 46 13.54 7.76 13.78
N ASN A 47 12.73 8.58 14.48
CA ASN A 47 11.31 8.41 14.76
C ASN A 47 10.62 7.56 13.68
N TRP A 48 10.53 6.27 13.97
CA TRP A 48 10.13 5.26 13.01
C TRP A 48 8.68 5.46 12.60
N LEU A 49 7.86 6.10 13.44
CA LEU A 49 6.51 6.53 13.09
C LEU A 49 6.57 7.60 12.00
N THR A 50 7.41 8.63 12.14
CA THR A 50 7.57 9.65 11.11
C THR A 50 8.09 9.04 9.81
N ARG A 51 9.07 8.14 9.85
CA ARG A 51 9.59 7.49 8.62
C ARG A 51 8.71 6.37 8.09
N LEU A 52 7.93 5.67 8.92
CA LEU A 52 6.97 4.65 8.48
C LEU A 52 5.71 5.31 7.95
N VAL A 53 5.21 6.38 8.57
CA VAL A 53 4.13 7.21 8.04
C VAL A 53 4.61 7.84 6.74
N LEU A 54 5.78 8.46 6.70
CA LEU A 54 6.37 8.92 5.44
C LEU A 54 6.61 7.78 4.46
N PHE A 55 7.02 6.57 4.86
CA PHE A 55 7.25 5.42 3.97
C PHE A 55 5.94 4.73 3.57
N VAL A 56 4.87 4.78 4.35
CA VAL A 56 3.55 4.25 3.99
C VAL A 56 2.85 5.28 3.08
N LEU A 57 3.06 6.57 3.33
CA LEU A 57 2.69 7.69 2.44
C LEU A 57 3.54 7.72 1.15
N SER A 58 4.82 7.30 1.19
CA SER A 58 5.76 7.44 0.05
C SER A 58 6.17 6.14 -0.63
N ALA A 59 6.03 4.98 0.01
CA ALA A 59 6.22 3.67 -0.61
C ALA A 59 4.83 3.13 -1.02
N ARG A 60 4.55 2.88 -2.30
CA ARG A 60 5.50 2.70 -3.40
C ARG A 60 4.76 2.79 -4.74
N PHE A 61 4.58 4.01 -5.23
CA PHE A 61 4.28 4.28 -6.66
C PHE A 61 5.35 5.16 -7.31
N SER A 62 6.63 4.93 -6.98
CA SER A 62 7.74 5.35 -7.84
C SER A 62 8.63 4.15 -8.09
N TRP A 63 8.63 3.72 -9.35
CA TRP A 63 9.76 3.04 -9.93
C TRP A 63 11.00 3.93 -9.77
N GLY A 64 11.96 3.51 -8.93
CA GLY A 64 13.37 3.87 -9.08
C GLY A 64 13.87 5.27 -8.70
N SER A 65 13.35 5.95 -7.66
CA SER A 65 14.07 7.13 -7.11
C SER A 65 14.09 7.21 -5.59
N PRO A 66 15.22 7.64 -4.97
CA PRO A 66 15.32 7.89 -3.54
C PRO A 66 14.54 9.17 -3.19
N ILE A 67 13.80 9.11 -2.09
CA ILE A 67 13.01 10.24 -1.59
C ILE A 67 13.80 10.92 -0.47
N ASP A 68 14.10 12.20 -0.66
CA ASP A 68 14.73 13.05 0.35
C ASP A 68 13.63 13.54 1.32
N GLY A 69 13.70 13.10 2.57
CA GLY A 69 12.59 13.08 3.54
C GLY A 69 12.09 14.42 4.09
N ARG A 70 12.29 15.53 3.38
CA ARG A 70 11.79 16.86 3.79
C ARG A 70 10.95 17.60 2.76
N GLN A 71 10.88 17.16 1.51
CA GLN A 71 10.10 17.86 0.48
C GLN A 71 8.90 17.06 -0.04
N ASP A 72 8.88 15.73 0.16
CA ASP A 72 7.79 14.87 -0.28
C ASP A 72 6.74 14.60 0.81
N ALA A 73 6.42 15.61 1.63
CA ALA A 73 5.18 15.67 2.42
C ALA A 73 3.93 15.81 1.50
N GLY A 74 3.96 15.18 0.33
CA GLY A 74 2.90 15.15 -0.66
C GLY A 74 1.76 14.27 -0.16
N LYS A 75 0.89 14.84 0.67
CA LYS A 75 -0.44 14.34 1.05
C LYS A 75 -1.06 13.47 -0.05
N ASN A 76 -1.01 12.15 0.09
CA ASN A 76 -1.68 11.13 -0.74
C ASN A 76 -1.86 11.44 -2.23
N LEU A 77 -0.95 12.20 -2.85
CA LEU A 77 -1.17 12.79 -4.16
C LEU A 77 -1.35 11.66 -5.18
N LYS A 78 -0.56 10.59 -5.02
CA LYS A 78 -0.59 9.43 -5.90
C LYS A 78 -1.87 8.59 -5.78
N ILE A 79 -2.44 8.44 -4.58
CA ILE A 79 -3.72 7.71 -4.39
C ILE A 79 -4.84 8.51 -5.07
N ARG A 80 -4.86 9.84 -4.87
CA ARG A 80 -5.86 10.71 -5.50
C ARG A 80 -5.69 10.85 -7.02
N GLU A 81 -4.46 11.00 -7.50
CA GLU A 81 -4.11 11.05 -8.93
C GLU A 81 -4.55 9.77 -9.65
N ARG A 82 -4.36 8.61 -9.00
CA ARG A 82 -4.72 7.30 -9.56
C ARG A 82 -6.09 6.80 -9.11
N LYS A 83 -6.91 7.64 -8.48
CA LYS A 83 -8.21 7.25 -7.89
C LYS A 83 -9.08 6.45 -8.85
N SER A 84 -9.26 6.95 -10.08
CA SER A 84 -10.09 6.26 -11.07
C SER A 84 -9.54 4.88 -11.46
N GLU A 85 -8.22 4.72 -11.50
CA GLU A 85 -7.58 3.44 -11.81
C GLU A 85 -7.72 2.47 -10.64
N LEU A 86 -7.42 2.92 -9.42
CA LEU A 86 -7.51 2.11 -8.22
C LEU A 86 -8.95 1.67 -7.94
N ALA A 87 -9.93 2.56 -8.10
CA ALA A 87 -11.35 2.23 -7.92
C ALA A 87 -11.83 1.17 -8.92
N LYS A 88 -11.34 1.21 -10.17
CA LYS A 88 -11.65 0.18 -11.17
C LYS A 88 -11.02 -1.16 -10.81
N LEU A 89 -9.77 -1.17 -10.35
CA LEU A 89 -9.09 -2.39 -9.92
C LEU A 89 -9.81 -3.00 -8.70
N GLU A 90 -10.17 -2.19 -7.72
CA GLU A 90 -10.94 -2.62 -6.54
C GLU A 90 -12.30 -3.19 -6.94
N ALA A 91 -13.02 -2.55 -7.86
CA ALA A 91 -14.31 -3.05 -8.34
C ALA A 91 -14.17 -4.41 -9.04
N ILE A 92 -13.13 -4.56 -9.86
CA ILE A 92 -12.84 -5.81 -10.57
C ILE A 92 -12.52 -6.95 -9.60
N ASP A 93 -11.72 -6.68 -8.57
CA ASP A 93 -11.22 -7.69 -7.63
C ASP A 93 -12.30 -8.09 -6.59
N SER A 94 -13.06 -7.10 -6.08
CA SER A 94 -14.05 -7.30 -5.01
C SER A 94 -15.47 -7.58 -5.51
N GLY A 95 -15.82 -7.14 -6.73
CA GLY A 95 -17.19 -7.20 -7.25
C GLY A 95 -18.11 -6.07 -6.79
N LYS A 96 -17.61 -5.11 -6.01
CA LYS A 96 -18.37 -3.94 -5.57
C LYS A 96 -18.68 -2.97 -6.71
N PRO A 97 -19.84 -2.29 -6.69
CA PRO A 97 -20.17 -1.21 -7.62
C PRO A 97 -19.07 -0.13 -7.69
N LEU A 98 -18.86 0.45 -8.87
CA LEU A 98 -17.77 1.41 -9.10
C LEU A 98 -17.92 2.70 -8.27
N ASP A 99 -19.15 3.13 -8.00
CA ASP A 99 -19.45 4.25 -7.11
C ASP A 99 -19.01 3.95 -5.68
N GLU A 100 -19.30 2.75 -5.16
CA GLU A 100 -18.83 2.30 -3.85
C GLU A 100 -17.30 2.27 -3.79
N THR A 101 -16.63 1.65 -4.77
CA THR A 101 -15.15 1.58 -4.75
C THR A 101 -14.48 2.94 -4.99
N THR A 102 -15.17 3.87 -5.65
CA THR A 102 -14.70 5.25 -5.76
C THR A 102 -14.67 5.93 -4.39
N TRP A 103 -15.67 5.67 -3.55
CA TRP A 103 -15.70 6.14 -2.16
C TRP A 103 -14.68 5.41 -1.29
N ASP A 104 -14.50 4.09 -1.45
CA ASP A 104 -13.47 3.34 -0.72
C ASP A 104 -12.06 3.94 -0.93
N ILE A 105 -11.74 4.38 -2.16
CA ILE A 105 -10.44 5.04 -2.43
C ILE A 105 -10.35 6.44 -1.81
N ASP A 106 -11.46 7.18 -1.69
CA ASP A 106 -11.49 8.45 -0.95
C ASP A 106 -11.26 8.24 0.55
N ASP A 107 -11.87 7.20 1.12
CA ASP A 107 -11.70 6.84 2.53
C ASP A 107 -10.25 6.42 2.82
N VAL A 108 -9.63 5.64 1.92
CA VAL A 108 -8.20 5.32 2.00
C VAL A 108 -7.37 6.61 1.96
N ALA A 109 -7.59 7.50 0.99
CA ALA A 109 -6.84 8.76 0.92
C ALA A 109 -7.01 9.59 2.20
N SER A 110 -8.22 9.65 2.76
CA SER A 110 -8.53 10.42 3.97
C SER A 110 -7.89 9.81 5.22
N CYS A 111 -7.89 8.48 5.37
CA CYS A 111 -7.23 7.79 6.48
C CYS A 111 -5.74 8.15 6.57
N PHE A 112 -5.06 8.11 5.43
CA PHE A 112 -3.64 8.43 5.39
C PHE A 112 -3.37 9.91 5.71
N GLU A 113 -4.22 10.85 5.27
CA GLU A 113 -4.07 12.27 5.64
C GLU A 113 -4.29 12.48 7.13
N TYR A 114 -5.35 11.88 7.68
CA TYR A 114 -5.65 11.97 9.10
C TYR A 114 -4.47 11.52 9.95
N PHE A 115 -3.90 10.34 9.70
CA PHE A 115 -2.76 9.86 10.48
C PHE A 115 -1.46 10.64 10.22
N ALA A 116 -1.28 11.22 9.03
CA ALA A 116 -0.15 12.09 8.75
C ALA A 116 -0.19 13.36 9.61
N ASP A 117 -1.34 14.05 9.62
CA ASP A 117 -1.55 15.27 10.41
C ASP A 117 -1.40 14.97 11.92
N HIS A 118 -1.88 13.81 12.39
CA HIS A 118 -1.70 13.38 13.79
C HIS A 118 -0.25 13.07 14.15
N ALA A 119 0.50 12.45 13.24
CA ALA A 119 1.92 12.16 13.46
C ALA A 119 2.73 13.46 13.56
N GLU A 120 2.46 14.43 12.67
CA GLU A 120 3.10 15.75 12.72
C GLU A 120 2.78 16.49 14.03
N ALA A 121 1.52 16.44 14.49
CA ALA A 121 1.11 17.08 15.74
C ALA A 121 1.73 16.45 16.99
N LEU A 122 2.05 15.14 16.97
CA LEU A 122 2.73 14.46 18.09
C LEU A 122 4.25 14.69 18.11
N ASP A 123 4.84 15.07 16.98
CA ASP A 123 6.26 15.37 16.84
C ASP A 123 6.61 16.84 17.13
N ALA A 124 5.61 17.71 17.31
CA ALA A 124 5.73 19.15 17.59
C ALA A 124 5.84 19.47 19.09
#